data_AF-A0A2V2B5I1-F1
#
_entry.id   AF-A0A2V2B5I1-F1
#
_cell.length_a   1.000
_cell.length_b   1.000
_cell.length_c   1.000
_cell.angle_alpha   90.00
_cell.angle_beta   90.00
_cell.angle_gamma   90.00
#
_symmetry.space_group_name_H-M   'P 1'
#
loop_
_entity.id
_entity.type
_entity.pdbx_description
1 polymer ?
#
loop_
_entity_poly.entity_id
_entity_poly.type
_entity_poly.pdbx_seq_one_letter_code
_entity_poly.pdbx_strand_id
1 'polypeptide(L)'
;MGAVVGGVGEARPDGTGPVAGTAGGPGPADGPGRASGASPDGDGGGGPDWGSGSNLLGVDRPDVVLAAFERGEPMVGVAVIGLALNHADPAAVFPVVARALDSADREVRRQGVIALAHVARLHRTVDRRCLELLRRCPRGNEADDDLWSFVPHRELPLWLWRHHAGERLVFRLRRLFG
;
A
#
# COMPACT_ATOMS: atom_id res chain seq x y z
N MET A 1 -15.72 -36.21 -37.85
CA MET A 1 -14.53 -35.36 -37.62
C MET A 1 -14.05 -35.61 -36.20
N GLY A 2 -12.91 -36.27 -36.06
CA GLY A 2 -12.31 -36.57 -34.77
C GLY A 2 -11.37 -35.45 -34.31
N ALA A 3 -11.16 -35.39 -33.00
CA ALA A 3 -9.93 -34.87 -32.41
C ALA A 3 -9.72 -35.58 -31.07
N VAL A 4 -8.72 -36.46 -31.07
CA VAL A 4 -8.04 -37.00 -29.90
C VAL A 4 -6.90 -36.04 -29.54
N VAL A 5 -6.75 -35.66 -28.27
CA VAL A 5 -5.44 -35.32 -27.69
C VAL A 5 -5.46 -35.75 -26.22
N GLY A 6 -4.63 -36.75 -25.90
CA GLY A 6 -4.27 -37.12 -24.54
C GLY A 6 -2.98 -36.42 -24.09
N GLY A 7 -2.71 -36.47 -22.79
CA GLY A 7 -1.44 -36.08 -22.21
C GLY A 7 -1.43 -36.35 -20.71
N VAL A 8 -0.83 -37.48 -20.31
CA VAL A 8 -0.59 -37.90 -18.91
C VAL A 8 0.90 -38.16 -18.74
N GLY A 9 1.46 -37.63 -17.65
CA GLY A 9 2.41 -38.36 -16.80
C GLY A 9 3.89 -38.45 -17.21
N GLU A 10 4.70 -37.58 -16.58
CA GLU A 10 5.79 -37.92 -15.64
C GLU A 10 6.82 -39.03 -15.98
N ALA A 11 8.12 -38.69 -15.87
CA ALA A 11 9.10 -39.41 -15.05
C ALA A 11 10.54 -38.82 -15.18
N ARG A 12 11.16 -38.52 -14.03
CA ARG A 12 12.61 -38.53 -13.78
C ARG A 12 13.04 -39.96 -13.40
N PRO A 13 14.33 -40.33 -13.54
CA PRO A 13 15.15 -40.47 -12.33
C PRO A 13 16.66 -40.13 -12.47
N ASP A 14 17.30 -40.04 -11.31
CA ASP A 14 18.70 -39.75 -10.99
C ASP A 14 19.73 -40.79 -11.46
N GLY A 15 21.00 -40.39 -11.50
CA GLY A 15 22.16 -41.25 -11.72
C GLY A 15 23.51 -40.59 -11.39
N THR A 16 24.13 -41.05 -10.31
CA THR A 16 25.33 -40.62 -9.57
C THR A 16 26.67 -40.98 -10.25
N GLY A 17 27.75 -40.18 -10.05
CA GLY A 17 29.13 -40.73 -9.97
C GLY A 17 30.32 -39.77 -10.27
N PRO A 18 31.52 -39.92 -9.65
CA PRO A 18 32.43 -38.80 -9.25
C PRO A 18 33.91 -38.89 -9.75
N VAL A 19 34.74 -37.85 -9.50
CA VAL A 19 36.20 -37.85 -9.06
C VAL A 19 36.75 -36.39 -9.02
N ALA A 20 37.14 -35.81 -7.87
CA ALA A 20 38.43 -35.87 -7.13
C ALA A 20 39.61 -35.06 -7.72
N GLY A 21 39.92 -33.89 -7.15
CA GLY A 21 41.23 -33.52 -6.54
C GLY A 21 41.67 -32.14 -7.07
N THR A 22 42.20 -31.17 -6.34
CA THR A 22 43.23 -31.19 -5.28
C THR A 22 43.16 -29.96 -4.37
N ALA A 23 43.72 -30.10 -3.17
CA ALA A 23 43.72 -29.18 -2.05
C ALA A 23 45.01 -28.34 -1.91
N GLY A 24 44.98 -27.39 -0.96
CA GLY A 24 46.12 -26.72 -0.32
C GLY A 24 45.98 -25.20 -0.38
N GLY A 25 46.01 -24.38 0.67
CA GLY A 25 46.37 -24.48 2.10
C GLY A 25 46.53 -23.02 2.63
N PRO A 26 46.67 -22.76 3.94
CA PRO A 26 46.19 -21.52 4.58
C PRO A 26 47.25 -20.50 5.08
N GLY A 27 46.79 -19.26 5.32
CA GLY A 27 47.34 -18.26 6.29
C GLY A 27 48.02 -16.99 5.70
N PRO A 28 48.34 -15.95 6.49
CA PRO A 28 47.53 -15.22 7.48
C PRO A 28 47.68 -13.66 7.44
N ALA A 29 46.89 -12.97 8.30
CA ALA A 29 47.14 -11.70 9.04
C ALA A 29 47.09 -10.28 8.38
N ASP A 30 46.14 -9.49 8.92
CA ASP A 30 46.22 -8.11 9.47
C ASP A 30 46.58 -6.86 8.64
N GLY A 31 45.52 -6.04 8.40
CA GLY A 31 45.42 -4.58 8.68
C GLY A 31 45.94 -3.57 7.64
N PRO A 32 45.60 -2.25 7.74
CA PRO A 32 44.49 -1.58 8.41
C PRO A 32 43.68 -0.63 7.47
N GLY A 33 42.47 -0.28 7.90
CA GLY A 33 41.83 1.03 7.69
C GLY A 33 41.82 1.68 6.29
N ARG A 34 40.71 1.50 5.56
CA ARG A 34 40.12 2.60 4.80
C ARG A 34 38.65 2.73 5.14
N ALA A 35 38.34 3.77 5.90
CA ALA A 35 37.02 4.38 5.90
C ALA A 35 36.74 4.89 4.47
N SER A 36 36.10 4.06 3.66
CA SER A 36 35.34 4.57 2.52
C SER A 36 34.04 5.12 3.08
N GLY A 37 33.87 6.43 2.91
CA GLY A 37 32.83 7.23 3.53
C GLY A 37 31.44 6.60 3.41
N ALA A 38 30.69 6.68 4.49
CA ALA A 38 29.25 6.59 4.45
C ALA A 38 28.73 7.71 3.54
N SER A 39 28.33 7.34 2.32
CA SER A 39 27.35 8.11 1.58
C SER A 39 26.03 8.07 2.35
N PRO A 40 25.29 9.18 2.50
CA PRO A 40 24.02 9.21 3.22
C PRO A 40 22.85 8.61 2.43
N ASP A 41 23.11 8.08 1.23
CA ASP A 41 22.08 7.48 0.39
C ASP A 41 22.04 5.97 0.66
N GLY A 42 21.25 5.58 1.66
CA GLY A 42 20.83 4.20 1.86
C GLY A 42 19.92 3.73 0.73
N ASP A 43 20.45 3.57 -0.49
CA ASP A 43 19.83 2.80 -1.57
C ASP A 43 20.22 1.32 -1.41
N GLY A 44 19.73 0.73 -0.32
CA GLY A 44 19.84 -0.71 -0.07
C GLY A 44 18.71 -1.46 -0.74
N GLY A 45 18.75 -1.56 -2.07
CA GLY A 45 17.79 -2.33 -2.88
C GLY A 45 16.95 -1.43 -3.77
N GLY A 46 16.98 -1.70 -5.09
CA GLY A 46 16.43 -0.83 -6.12
C GLY A 46 15.03 -0.29 -5.82
N GLY A 47 14.74 0.88 -6.41
CA GLY A 47 13.53 1.66 -6.18
C GLY A 47 12.21 0.89 -6.31
N PRO A 48 11.07 1.55 -6.01
CA PRO A 48 9.81 0.84 -5.83
C PRO A 48 9.42 0.00 -7.05
N ASP A 49 9.01 -1.25 -6.80
CA ASP A 49 8.60 -2.22 -7.82
C ASP A 49 7.16 -1.94 -8.23
N TRP A 50 7.01 -0.99 -9.15
CA TRP A 50 5.73 -0.56 -9.69
C TRP A 50 5.01 -1.63 -10.51
N GLY A 51 5.72 -2.66 -10.97
CA GLY A 51 5.18 -3.73 -11.80
C GLY A 51 4.50 -4.81 -10.98
N SER A 52 5.19 -5.37 -10.00
CA SER A 52 4.62 -6.44 -9.16
C SER A 52 3.98 -5.94 -7.86
N GLY A 53 4.37 -4.76 -7.40
CA GLY A 53 3.91 -4.19 -6.14
C GLY A 53 4.62 -4.70 -4.89
N SER A 54 5.63 -5.57 -5.03
CA SER A 54 6.22 -6.37 -3.94
C SER A 54 6.76 -5.56 -2.75
N ASN A 55 7.27 -4.35 -2.98
CA ASN A 55 7.83 -3.47 -1.94
C ASN A 55 7.03 -2.16 -1.74
N LEU A 56 5.88 -1.99 -2.41
CA LEU A 56 5.17 -0.70 -2.41
C LEU A 56 4.55 -0.32 -1.07
N LEU A 57 4.24 -1.30 -0.23
CA LEU A 57 3.79 -1.04 1.14
C LEU A 57 4.89 -0.49 2.05
N GLY A 58 6.16 -0.56 1.64
CA GLY A 58 7.28 0.06 2.36
C GLY A 58 7.60 1.48 1.90
N VAL A 59 6.91 2.01 0.89
CA VAL A 59 7.15 3.37 0.39
C VAL A 59 6.70 4.39 1.43
N ASP A 60 7.54 5.38 1.70
CA ASP A 60 7.32 6.44 2.69
C ASP A 60 7.57 7.86 2.13
N ARG A 61 7.88 7.98 0.84
CA ARG A 61 8.22 9.26 0.19
C ARG A 61 7.07 9.80 -0.68
N PRO A 62 6.44 10.94 -0.31
CA PRO A 62 5.33 11.51 -1.09
C PRO A 62 5.71 11.89 -2.52
N ASP A 63 6.90 12.47 -2.72
CA ASP A 63 7.40 12.93 -4.02
C ASP A 63 7.59 11.77 -5.00
N VAL A 64 8.05 10.61 -4.52
CA VAL A 64 8.23 9.39 -5.32
C VAL A 64 6.89 8.86 -5.82
N VAL A 65 5.86 8.84 -4.96
CA VAL A 65 4.51 8.38 -5.32
C VAL A 65 3.85 9.37 -6.29
N LEU A 66 4.01 10.67 -6.09
CA LEU A 66 3.50 11.67 -7.04
C LEU A 66 4.15 11.54 -8.41
N ALA A 67 5.46 11.31 -8.48
CA ALA A 67 6.14 11.05 -9.75
C ALA A 67 5.62 9.76 -10.42
N ALA A 68 5.25 8.74 -9.65
CA ALA A 68 4.66 7.50 -10.17
C ALA A 68 3.25 7.71 -10.76
N PHE A 69 2.46 8.62 -10.19
CA PHE A 69 1.19 9.04 -10.79
C PHE A 69 1.39 9.65 -12.18
N GLU A 70 2.39 10.53 -12.33
CA GLU A 70 2.66 11.20 -13.61
C GLU A 70 3.18 10.23 -14.68
N ARG A 71 3.86 9.15 -14.28
CA ARG A 71 4.28 8.07 -15.18
C ARG A 71 3.17 7.06 -15.50
N GLY A 72 2.04 7.12 -14.80
CA GLY A 72 0.95 6.15 -14.97
C GLY A 72 1.32 4.74 -14.49
N GLU A 73 2.12 4.64 -13.42
CA GLU A 73 2.56 3.35 -12.88
C GLU A 73 1.37 2.48 -12.43
N PRO A 74 1.34 1.19 -12.79
CA PRO A 74 0.12 0.37 -12.65
C PRO A 74 -0.28 0.10 -11.20
N MET A 75 0.69 0.08 -10.28
CA MET A 75 0.45 -0.23 -8.86
C MET A 75 0.55 1.00 -7.96
N VAL A 76 0.47 2.22 -8.51
CA VAL A 76 0.68 3.47 -7.76
C VAL A 76 -0.23 3.58 -6.53
N GLY A 77 -1.48 3.14 -6.60
CA GLY A 77 -2.40 3.24 -5.47
C GLY A 77 -2.00 2.38 -4.27
N VAL A 78 -1.29 1.26 -4.47
CA VAL A 78 -0.73 0.46 -3.37
C VAL A 78 0.36 1.24 -2.64
N ALA A 79 1.18 1.99 -3.39
CA ALA A 79 2.17 2.88 -2.78
C ALA A 79 1.53 4.05 -2.02
N VAL A 80 0.32 4.49 -2.40
CA VAL A 80 -0.44 5.48 -1.60
C VAL A 80 -0.83 4.90 -0.24
N ILE A 81 -1.20 3.62 -0.18
CA ILE A 81 -1.47 2.93 1.09
C ILE A 81 -0.18 2.80 1.90
N GLY A 82 0.93 2.38 1.28
CA GLY A 82 2.25 2.34 1.92
C GLY A 82 2.62 3.70 2.52
N LEU A 83 2.46 4.77 1.74
CA LEU A 83 2.75 6.13 2.19
C LEU A 83 1.92 6.52 3.42
N ALA A 84 0.63 6.20 3.43
CA ALA A 84 -0.26 6.46 4.56
C ALA A 84 0.09 5.66 5.82
N LEU A 85 0.75 4.50 5.68
CA LEU A 85 1.17 3.66 6.81
C LEU A 85 2.52 4.11 7.39
N ASN A 86 3.42 4.63 6.55
CA ASN A 86 4.82 4.83 6.94
C ASN A 86 5.23 6.30 7.13
N HIS A 87 4.54 7.25 6.48
CA HIS A 87 4.95 8.65 6.55
C HIS A 87 4.39 9.34 7.80
N ALA A 88 5.27 9.97 8.58
CA ALA A 88 4.89 10.54 9.88
C ALA A 88 4.02 11.80 9.78
N ASP A 89 4.19 12.61 8.73
CA ASP A 89 3.47 13.87 8.56
C ASP A 89 2.22 13.71 7.69
N PRO A 90 0.99 13.73 8.26
CA PRO A 90 -0.23 13.59 7.48
C PRO A 90 -0.41 14.74 6.47
N ALA A 91 0.13 15.94 6.72
CA ALA A 91 0.01 17.07 5.81
C ALA A 91 0.71 16.82 4.46
N ALA A 92 1.83 16.10 4.47
CA ALA A 92 2.54 15.69 3.27
C ALA A 92 1.86 14.52 2.54
N VAL A 93 1.10 13.69 3.25
CA VAL A 93 0.36 12.55 2.70
C VAL A 93 -0.94 12.97 2.00
N PHE A 94 -1.64 13.97 2.54
CA PHE A 94 -2.96 14.37 2.02
C PHE A 94 -3.01 14.72 0.53
N PRO A 95 -2.04 15.46 -0.05
CA PRO A 95 -2.02 15.72 -1.50
C PRO A 95 -2.00 14.43 -2.33
N VAL A 96 -1.27 13.41 -1.88
CA VAL A 96 -1.15 12.12 -2.57
C VAL A 96 -2.44 11.31 -2.45
N VAL A 97 -3.03 11.27 -1.26
CA VAL A 97 -4.33 10.63 -1.04
C VAL A 97 -5.44 11.32 -1.84
N ALA A 98 -5.46 12.65 -1.88
CA ALA A 98 -6.39 13.41 -2.70
C ALA A 98 -6.21 13.09 -4.20
N ARG A 99 -4.97 12.97 -4.69
CA ARG A 99 -4.69 12.56 -6.07
C ARG A 99 -5.25 11.16 -6.37
N ALA A 100 -5.09 10.22 -5.45
CA ALA A 100 -5.65 8.87 -5.57
C ALA A 100 -7.19 8.87 -5.60
N LEU A 101 -7.82 9.61 -4.68
CA LEU A 101 -9.28 9.73 -4.58
C LEU A 101 -9.92 10.35 -5.83
N ASP A 102 -9.20 11.25 -6.51
CA ASP A 102 -9.65 11.91 -7.74
C ASP A 102 -9.28 11.12 -9.01
N SER A 103 -8.63 9.97 -8.88
CA SER A 103 -8.24 9.13 -10.03
C SER A 103 -9.47 8.62 -10.79
N ALA A 104 -9.39 8.64 -12.12
CA ALA A 104 -10.38 8.00 -12.98
C ALA A 104 -10.36 6.48 -12.83
N ASP A 105 -9.19 5.89 -12.56
CA ASP A 105 -9.05 4.47 -12.28
C ASP A 105 -9.77 4.11 -10.97
N ARG A 106 -10.71 3.17 -11.06
CA ARG A 106 -11.55 2.75 -9.94
C ARG A 106 -10.73 2.07 -8.84
N GLU A 107 -9.72 1.29 -9.18
CA GLU A 107 -8.92 0.58 -8.17
C GLU A 107 -7.99 1.56 -7.45
N VAL A 108 -7.33 2.47 -8.18
CA VAL A 108 -6.52 3.53 -7.57
C VAL A 108 -7.38 4.40 -6.63
N ARG A 109 -8.60 4.73 -7.04
CA ARG A 109 -9.54 5.48 -6.20
C ARG A 109 -9.95 4.71 -4.95
N ARG A 110 -10.22 3.41 -5.07
CA ARG A 110 -10.49 2.53 -3.92
C ARG A 110 -9.31 2.50 -2.96
N GLN A 111 -8.09 2.39 -3.48
CA GLN A 111 -6.87 2.42 -2.67
C GLN A 111 -6.65 3.78 -2.00
N GLY A 112 -7.06 4.88 -2.64
CA GLY A 112 -7.13 6.21 -2.01
C GLY A 112 -8.09 6.26 -0.83
N VAL A 113 -9.25 5.60 -0.91
CA VAL A 113 -10.19 5.47 0.23
C VAL A 113 -9.53 4.70 1.38
N ILE A 114 -8.91 3.56 1.10
CA ILE A 114 -8.20 2.75 2.11
C ILE A 114 -7.06 3.54 2.76
N ALA A 115 -6.26 4.26 1.96
CA ALA A 115 -5.19 5.11 2.46
C ALA A 115 -5.74 6.21 3.38
N LEU A 116 -6.86 6.85 3.02
CA LEU A 116 -7.49 7.85 3.88
C LEU A 116 -7.96 7.27 5.23
N ALA A 117 -8.50 6.04 5.22
CA ALA A 117 -8.88 5.33 6.44
C ALA A 117 -7.66 5.14 7.36
N HIS A 118 -6.52 4.72 6.81
CA HIS A 118 -5.28 4.60 7.56
C HIS A 118 -4.80 5.95 8.12
N VAL A 119 -4.85 7.03 7.34
CA VAL A 119 -4.48 8.36 7.85
C VAL A 119 -5.37 8.76 9.02
N ALA A 120 -6.68 8.55 8.91
CA ALA A 120 -7.63 8.84 9.99
C ALA A 120 -7.30 8.04 11.26
N ARG A 121 -7.01 6.75 11.12
CA ARG A 121 -6.70 5.85 12.24
C ARG A 121 -5.39 6.21 12.95
N LEU A 122 -4.34 6.50 12.17
CA LEU A 122 -2.99 6.74 12.69
C LEU A 122 -2.81 8.16 13.20
N HIS A 123 -3.33 9.14 12.47
CA HIS A 123 -3.07 10.57 12.75
C HIS A 123 -4.28 11.31 13.33
N ARG A 124 -5.46 10.68 13.38
CA ARG A 124 -6.71 11.25 13.95
C ARG A 124 -7.08 12.61 13.35
N THR A 125 -6.76 12.80 12.08
CA THR A 125 -6.98 14.04 11.34
C THR A 125 -7.37 13.76 9.91
N VAL A 126 -7.93 14.76 9.24
CA VAL A 126 -8.39 14.68 7.86
C VAL A 126 -8.28 16.05 7.19
N ASP A 127 -7.87 16.05 5.92
CA ASP A 127 -7.90 17.25 5.08
C ASP A 127 -9.27 17.49 4.43
N ARG A 128 -9.60 18.77 4.23
CA ARG A 128 -10.86 19.20 3.63
C ARG A 128 -11.02 18.72 2.20
N ARG A 129 -9.98 18.77 1.37
CA ARG A 129 -10.04 18.31 -0.03
C ARG A 129 -10.29 16.81 -0.08
N CYS A 130 -9.66 16.04 0.81
CA CYS A 130 -9.93 14.61 0.96
C CYS A 130 -11.39 14.34 1.31
N LEU A 131 -12.01 15.11 2.22
CA LEU A 131 -13.44 14.98 2.54
C LEU A 131 -14.35 15.31 1.35
N GLU A 132 -14.02 16.34 0.58
CA GLU A 132 -14.79 16.76 -0.60
C GLU A 132 -14.75 15.70 -1.71
N LEU A 133 -13.59 15.08 -1.92
CA LEU A 133 -13.42 13.97 -2.87
C LEU A 133 -14.08 12.70 -2.35
N LEU A 134 -13.85 12.37 -1.07
CA LEU A 134 -14.46 11.21 -0.43
C LEU A 134 -15.97 11.27 -0.59
N ARG A 135 -16.61 12.44 -0.40
CA ARG A 135 -18.08 12.62 -0.54
C ARG A 135 -18.65 12.10 -1.86
N ARG A 136 -17.85 12.06 -2.94
CA ARG A 136 -18.25 11.56 -4.27
C ARG A 136 -18.15 10.03 -4.38
N CYS A 137 -17.47 9.38 -3.45
CA CYS A 137 -17.38 7.93 -3.37
C CYS A 137 -18.66 7.32 -2.78
N PRO A 138 -18.99 6.05 -3.09
CA PRO A 138 -20.06 5.30 -2.43
C PRO A 138 -19.92 5.35 -0.91
N ARG A 139 -21.05 5.51 -0.20
CA ARG A 139 -21.11 5.55 1.28
C ARG A 139 -20.89 4.16 1.90
N GLY A 140 -20.55 4.14 3.18
CA GLY A 140 -20.31 2.89 3.93
C GLY A 140 -18.99 2.22 3.53
N ASN A 141 -18.02 3.04 3.13
CA ASN A 141 -16.66 2.60 2.83
C ASN A 141 -15.77 2.70 4.08
N GLU A 142 -14.59 2.09 4.01
CA GLU A 142 -13.66 1.98 5.13
C GLU A 142 -13.23 3.34 5.70
N ALA A 143 -13.11 4.38 4.86
CA ALA A 143 -12.78 5.72 5.32
C ALA A 143 -13.93 6.38 6.08
N ASP A 144 -15.20 6.13 5.72
CA ASP A 144 -16.34 6.69 6.44
C ASP A 144 -16.35 6.22 7.91
N ASP A 145 -16.12 4.92 8.13
CA ASP A 145 -16.10 4.29 9.44
C ASP A 145 -14.90 4.73 10.28
N ASP A 146 -13.71 4.76 9.67
CA ASP A 146 -12.48 5.17 10.37
C ASP A 146 -12.47 6.67 10.69
N LEU A 147 -12.93 7.53 9.76
CA LEU A 147 -13.09 8.95 10.03
C LEU A 147 -14.06 9.18 11.20
N TRP A 148 -15.20 8.48 11.21
CA TRP A 148 -16.16 8.58 12.30
C TRP A 148 -15.60 8.08 13.64
N SER A 149 -14.75 7.05 13.63
CA SER A 149 -14.23 6.41 14.84
C SER A 149 -13.04 7.15 15.44
N PHE A 150 -12.17 7.75 14.61
CA PHE A 150 -10.87 8.25 15.04
C PHE A 150 -10.69 9.76 14.97
N VAL A 151 -11.39 10.46 14.06
CA VAL A 151 -11.27 11.92 13.92
C VAL A 151 -12.25 12.63 14.87
N PRO A 152 -11.86 13.73 15.53
CA PRO A 152 -12.76 14.51 16.35
C PRO A 152 -14.03 14.91 15.58
N HIS A 153 -15.21 14.58 16.10
CA HIS A 153 -16.48 14.77 15.37
C HIS A 153 -16.79 16.22 14.99
N ARG A 154 -16.20 17.20 15.70
CA ARG A 154 -16.29 18.63 15.38
C ARG A 154 -15.61 19.01 14.06
N GLU A 155 -14.67 18.20 13.58
CA GLU A 155 -13.96 18.38 12.31
C GLU A 155 -14.67 17.63 11.16
N LEU A 156 -15.63 16.76 11.49
CA LEU A 156 -16.35 15.98 10.49
C LEU A 156 -17.54 16.76 9.90
N PRO A 157 -17.76 16.65 8.59
CA PRO A 157 -18.83 17.37 7.92
C PRO A 157 -20.20 16.75 8.23
N LEU A 158 -21.24 17.58 8.21
CA LEU A 158 -22.63 17.16 8.53
C LEU A 158 -23.15 16.01 7.67
N TRP A 159 -22.67 15.85 6.44
CA TRP A 159 -23.11 14.73 5.59
C TRP A 159 -22.65 13.38 6.15
N LEU A 160 -21.47 13.31 6.78
CA LEU A 160 -20.93 12.09 7.37
C LEU A 160 -21.69 11.75 8.67
N TRP A 161 -22.01 12.78 9.45
CA TRP A 161 -22.92 12.67 10.60
C TRP A 161 -24.28 12.10 10.23
N ARG A 162 -24.91 12.60 9.15
CA ARG A 162 -26.21 12.12 8.69
C ARG A 162 -26.19 10.65 8.29
N HIS A 163 -25.11 10.21 7.63
CA HIS A 163 -24.94 8.81 7.25
C HIS A 163 -24.89 7.90 8.50
N HIS A 164 -24.02 8.22 9.46
CA HIS A 164 -23.85 7.42 10.68
C HIS A 164 -25.04 7.46 11.63
N ALA A 165 -25.73 8.60 11.74
CA ALA A 165 -26.97 8.70 12.50
C ALA A 165 -28.08 7.83 11.89
N GLY A 166 -28.17 7.78 10.56
CA GLY A 166 -29.09 6.92 9.82
C GLY A 166 -28.85 5.43 10.08
N GLU A 167 -27.60 4.97 9.97
CA GLU A 167 -27.21 3.59 10.27
C GLU A 167 -27.58 3.18 11.70
N ARG A 168 -27.31 4.04 12.70
CA ARG A 168 -27.69 3.78 14.10
C ARG A 168 -29.20 3.67 14.29
N LEU A 169 -29.99 4.47 13.57
CA LEU A 169 -31.45 4.40 13.63
C LEU A 169 -31.97 3.10 13.00
N VAL A 170 -31.46 2.72 11.82
CA VAL A 170 -31.82 1.46 11.15
C VAL A 170 -31.47 0.27 12.04
N PHE A 171 -30.28 0.25 12.64
CA PHE A 171 -29.86 -0.80 13.56
C PHE A 171 -30.81 -0.92 14.76
N ARG A 172 -31.21 0.20 15.36
CA ARG A 172 -32.16 0.21 16.50
C ARG A 172 -33.54 -0.31 16.09
N LEU A 173 -34.05 0.09 14.93
CA LEU A 173 -35.35 -0.37 14.45
C LEU A 173 -35.32 -1.88 14.15
N ARG A 174 -34.27 -2.39 13.50
CA ARG A 174 -34.11 -3.84 13.28
C ARG A 174 -34.11 -4.63 14.58
N ARG A 175 -33.48 -4.10 15.63
CA ARG A 175 -33.44 -4.75 16.96
C ARG A 175 -34.79 -4.72 17.70
N LEU A 176 -35.67 -3.78 17.38
CA LEU A 176 -36.98 -3.65 18.01
C LEU A 176 -38.06 -4.51 17.32
N PHE A 177 -37.82 -4.92 16.07
CA PHE A 177 -38.78 -5.65 15.23
C PHE A 177 -38.27 -6.99 14.69
N GLY A 178 -37.11 -7.45 15.17
CA GLY A 178 -36.54 -8.78 14.89
C GLY A 178 -36.25 -9.52 16.18
#